data_AF-A0A9Q4QUU2-F1
#
_entry.id   AF-A0A9Q4QUU2-F1
#
_cell.length_a   1.000
_cell.length_b   1.000
_cell.length_c   1.000
_cell.angle_alpha   90.00
_cell.angle_beta   90.00
_cell.angle_gamma   90.00
#
_symmetry.space_group_name_H-M   'P 1'
#
loop_
_entity.id
_entity.type
_entity.pdbx_description
1 polymer ?
#
loop_
_entity_poly.entity_id
_entity_poly.type
_entity_poly.pdbx_seq_one_letter_code
_entity_poly.pdbx_strand_id
1 'polypeptide(L)'
;MKQSKDNIINLEDFRVKRGNIVSKVFTGRDRGVYVRENSHIDDIDSKYETIEIIIPENIKSINPSFFEELFRNVVTKHGRDEFMNKYKFRSLGTYKYERTLSEAIQRILRNNTAIG
;
A
#
# COMPACT_ATOMS: atom_id res chain seq x y z
N MET A 1 -0.57 7.68 18.71
CA MET A 1 0.41 6.59 18.91
C MET A 1 0.62 5.90 17.58
N LYS A 2 1.85 5.48 17.25
CA LYS A 2 2.15 4.73 16.01
C LYS A 2 1.49 3.35 16.09
N GLN A 3 0.79 2.94 15.04
CA GLN A 3 0.08 1.65 14.97
C GLN A 3 0.83 0.59 14.17
N SER A 4 1.70 1.01 13.25
CA SER A 4 2.60 0.13 12.49
C SER A 4 3.69 -0.42 13.41
N LYS A 5 3.90 -1.73 13.35
CA LYS A 5 4.85 -2.45 14.20
C LYS A 5 5.30 -3.73 13.50
N ASP A 6 6.60 -4.05 13.56
CA ASP A 6 7.18 -5.28 13.00
C ASP A 6 6.79 -5.46 11.51
N ASN A 7 6.01 -6.49 11.19
CA ASN A 7 5.51 -6.79 9.84
C ASN A 7 4.15 -6.17 9.52
N ILE A 8 3.65 -5.26 10.36
CA ILE A 8 2.35 -4.60 10.18
C ILE A 8 2.57 -3.16 9.73
N ILE A 9 2.03 -2.83 8.56
CA ILE A 9 1.96 -1.46 8.04
C ILE A 9 0.50 -1.00 8.14
N ASN A 10 0.24 -0.07 9.06
CA ASN A 10 -1.09 0.48 9.26
C ASN A 10 -1.21 1.84 8.58
N LEU A 11 -2.09 1.95 7.57
CA LEU A 11 -2.22 3.18 6.80
C LEU A 11 -2.72 4.38 7.64
N GLU A 12 -3.32 4.14 8.82
CA GLU A 12 -3.73 5.21 9.74
C GLU A 12 -2.55 6.13 10.14
N ASP A 13 -1.35 5.57 10.29
CA ASP A 13 -0.14 6.33 10.65
C ASP A 13 0.25 7.34 9.56
N PHE A 14 -0.19 7.13 8.33
CA PHE A 14 0.19 7.94 7.18
C PHE A 14 -0.96 8.81 6.66
N ARG A 15 -2.05 8.95 7.42
CA ARG A 15 -3.14 9.86 7.02
C ARG A 15 -2.70 11.31 7.14
N VAL A 16 -3.07 12.11 6.14
CA VAL A 16 -2.92 13.56 6.21
C VAL A 16 -3.87 14.10 7.27
N LYS A 17 -3.33 14.87 8.21
CA LYS A 17 -4.07 15.53 9.29
C LYS A 17 -3.90 17.04 9.16
N ARG A 18 -5.00 17.79 9.23
CA ARG A 18 -5.00 19.26 9.27
C ARG A 18 -5.95 19.70 10.39
N GLY A 19 -5.37 20.10 11.52
CA GLY A 19 -6.13 20.30 12.76
C GLY A 19 -6.90 19.04 13.13
N ASN A 20 -8.21 19.16 13.32
CA ASN A 20 -9.10 18.05 13.66
C ASN A 20 -9.59 17.24 12.44
N ILE A 21 -9.20 17.63 11.23
CA ILE A 21 -9.61 16.95 10.01
C ILE A 21 -8.57 15.88 9.66
N VAL A 22 -9.03 14.64 9.55
CA VAL A 22 -8.23 13.50 9.08
C VAL A 22 -8.73 13.08 7.70
N SER A 23 -7.84 13.11 6.70
CA SER A 23 -8.19 12.71 5.33
C SER A 23 -8.74 11.29 5.29
N LYS A 24 -9.85 11.08 4.58
CA LYS A 24 -10.44 9.75 4.35
C LYS A 24 -10.03 9.17 2.98
N VAL A 25 -9.03 9.77 2.33
CA VAL A 25 -8.61 9.42 0.98
C VAL A 25 -7.09 9.25 0.93
N PHE A 26 -6.63 8.19 0.26
CA PHE A 26 -5.25 8.02 -0.17
C PHE A 26 -5.16 8.15 -1.69
N THR A 27 -4.56 9.24 -2.16
CA THR A 27 -4.50 9.57 -3.58
C THR A 27 -3.18 10.25 -3.91
N GLY A 28 -2.77 10.12 -5.18
CA GLY A 28 -1.57 10.75 -5.71
C GLY A 28 -0.34 9.86 -5.58
N ARG A 29 0.55 9.98 -6.57
CA ARG A 29 1.82 9.26 -6.65
C ARG A 29 2.76 9.67 -5.52
N ASP A 30 2.91 10.98 -5.29
CA ASP A 30 3.75 11.52 -4.22
C ASP A 30 3.37 10.97 -2.85
N ARG A 31 2.06 10.76 -2.62
CA ARG A 31 1.60 10.17 -1.37
C ARG A 31 1.96 8.69 -1.28
N GLY A 32 1.87 7.93 -2.37
CA GLY A 32 2.31 6.54 -2.40
C GLY A 32 3.81 6.41 -2.14
N VAL A 33 4.63 7.27 -2.75
CA VAL A 33 6.08 7.36 -2.51
C VAL A 33 6.36 7.66 -1.03
N TYR A 34 5.70 8.69 -0.47
CA TYR A 34 5.85 9.01 0.94
C TYR A 34 5.56 7.81 1.84
N VAL A 35 4.47 7.07 1.59
CA VAL A 35 4.11 5.93 2.44
C VAL A 35 5.10 4.78 2.26
N ARG A 36 5.57 4.51 1.04
CA ARG A 36 6.62 3.50 0.77
C ARG A 36 7.87 3.78 1.61
N GLU A 37 8.37 5.01 1.54
CA GLU A 37 9.58 5.43 2.24
C GLU A 37 9.42 5.43 3.76
N ASN A 38 8.31 5.98 4.27
CA ASN A 38 8.12 6.15 5.72
C ASN A 38 7.60 4.88 6.41
N SER A 39 7.05 3.93 5.66
CA SER A 39 6.73 2.59 6.19
C SER A 39 7.93 1.67 6.21
N HIS A 40 9.00 1.99 5.47
CA HIS A 40 10.15 1.11 5.24
C HIS A 40 9.72 -0.25 4.67
N ILE A 41 8.70 -0.27 3.80
CA ILE A 41 8.14 -1.51 3.26
C ILE A 41 9.20 -2.37 2.56
N ASP A 42 10.18 -1.77 1.89
CA ASP A 42 11.27 -2.50 1.23
C ASP A 42 12.18 -3.22 2.25
N ASP A 43 12.44 -2.61 3.40
CA ASP A 43 13.22 -3.23 4.47
C ASP A 43 12.41 -4.33 5.17
N ILE A 44 11.13 -4.08 5.44
CA ILE A 44 10.21 -5.06 6.06
C ILE A 44 10.06 -6.27 5.15
N ASP A 45 9.94 -6.06 3.83
CA ASP A 45 9.89 -7.10 2.81
C ASP A 45 11.07 -8.07 2.90
N SER A 46 12.28 -7.57 3.16
CA SER A 46 13.45 -8.44 3.30
C SER A 46 13.48 -9.27 4.59
N LYS A 47 12.74 -8.86 5.63
CA LYS A 47 12.85 -9.40 7.00
C LYS A 47 11.74 -10.37 7.37
N TYR A 48 10.57 -10.25 6.74
CA TYR A 48 9.40 -11.01 7.12
C TYR A 48 8.84 -11.81 5.95
N GLU A 49 8.39 -13.04 6.24
CA GLU A 49 7.75 -13.91 5.26
C GLU A 49 6.36 -13.42 4.87
N THR A 50 5.65 -12.77 5.80
CA THR A 50 4.32 -12.21 5.57
C THR A 50 4.21 -10.82 6.16
N ILE A 51 3.48 -9.94 5.47
CA ILE A 51 3.31 -8.53 5.85
C ILE A 51 1.82 -8.21 5.85
N GLU A 52 1.34 -7.62 6.94
CA GLU A 52 -0.06 -7.19 7.04
C GLU A 52 -0.18 -5.71 6.68
N ILE A 53 -1.01 -5.40 5.68
CA ILE A 53 -1.40 -4.03 5.33
C ILE A 53 -2.79 -3.75 5.90
N ILE A 54 -2.87 -2.85 6.87
CA ILE A 54 -4.13 -2.46 7.50
C ILE A 54 -4.68 -1.19 6.84
N ILE A 55 -5.88 -1.30 6.27
CA ILE A 55 -6.65 -0.15 5.76
C ILE A 55 -7.61 0.32 6.86
N PRO A 56 -7.56 1.60 7.27
CA PRO A 56 -8.40 2.14 8.35
C PRO A 56 -9.89 2.06 8.04
N GLU A 57 -10.70 2.05 9.09
CA GLU A 57 -12.15 1.83 9.00
C GLU A 57 -12.88 2.86 8.13
N ASN A 58 -12.53 4.13 8.26
CA ASN A 58 -13.30 5.23 7.66
C ASN A 58 -12.70 5.77 6.35
N ILE A 59 -12.02 4.91 5.58
CA ILE A 59 -11.50 5.26 4.25
C ILE A 59 -12.64 5.29 3.23
N LYS A 60 -12.72 6.40 2.48
CA LYS A 60 -13.66 6.61 1.38
C LYS A 60 -13.11 6.13 0.05
N SER A 61 -11.82 6.37 -0.21
CA SER A 61 -11.19 5.94 -1.46
C SER A 61 -9.68 5.81 -1.34
N ILE A 62 -9.16 4.87 -2.11
CA ILE A 62 -7.75 4.76 -2.47
C ILE A 62 -7.68 4.75 -3.99
N ASN A 63 -6.76 5.53 -4.56
CA ASN A 63 -6.59 5.62 -6.00
C ASN A 63 -5.52 4.61 -6.48
N PRO A 64 -5.64 3.99 -7.67
CA PRO A 64 -4.65 3.02 -8.14
C PRO A 64 -3.22 3.59 -8.17
N SER A 65 -3.04 4.87 -8.51
CA SER A 65 -1.73 5.53 -8.53
C SER A 65 -1.06 5.63 -7.16
N PHE A 66 -1.84 5.67 -6.07
CA PHE A 66 -1.28 5.62 -4.72
C PHE A 66 -0.70 4.24 -4.44
N PHE A 67 -1.47 3.17 -4.71
CA PHE A 67 -0.98 1.80 -4.56
C PHE A 67 0.15 1.46 -5.53
N GLU A 68 0.11 2.01 -6.75
CA GLU A 68 1.16 1.84 -7.76
C GLU A 68 2.51 2.28 -7.19
N GLU A 69 2.58 3.48 -6.62
CA GLU A 69 3.82 3.96 -6.02
C GLU A 69 4.14 3.27 -4.68
N LEU A 70 3.15 3.04 -3.82
CA LEU A 70 3.39 2.38 -2.53
C LEU A 70 4.05 1.01 -2.71
N PHE A 71 3.54 0.20 -3.65
CA PHE A 71 3.96 -1.18 -3.82
C PHE A 71 4.90 -1.42 -5.02
N ARG A 72 5.34 -0.36 -5.72
CA ARG A 72 6.16 -0.45 -6.94
C ARG A 72 7.30 -1.46 -6.82
N ASN A 73 8.13 -1.30 -5.79
CA ASN A 73 9.36 -2.09 -5.63
C ASN A 73 9.04 -3.55 -5.31
N VAL A 74 8.19 -3.79 -4.33
CA VAL A 74 7.84 -5.14 -3.85
C VAL A 74 7.02 -5.94 -4.87
N VAL A 75 6.12 -5.30 -5.63
CA VAL A 75 5.41 -5.95 -6.75
C VAL A 75 6.35 -6.22 -7.91
N THR A 76 7.29 -5.32 -8.20
CA THR A 76 8.31 -5.55 -9.24
C THR A 76 9.20 -6.73 -8.90
N LYS A 77 9.61 -6.84 -7.63
CA LYS A 77 10.47 -7.91 -7.12
C LYS A 77 9.78 -9.28 -7.12
N HIS A 78 8.54 -9.35 -6.66
CA HIS A 78 7.83 -10.60 -6.39
C HIS A 78 6.85 -11.01 -7.52
N GLY A 79 6.51 -10.11 -8.43
CA GLY A 79 5.41 -10.33 -9.35
C GLY A 79 4.06 -10.37 -8.61
N ARG A 80 3.00 -10.77 -9.32
CA ARG A 80 1.62 -10.75 -8.79
C ARG A 80 1.41 -11.79 -7.70
N ASP A 81 1.68 -13.06 -7.99
CA ASP A 81 1.21 -14.16 -7.17
C ASP A 81 1.97 -14.24 -5.84
N GLU A 82 3.29 -14.07 -5.87
CA GLU A 82 4.09 -14.02 -4.64
C GLU A 82 3.76 -12.78 -3.81
N PHE A 83 3.53 -11.61 -4.43
CA PHE A 83 3.05 -10.42 -3.71
C PHE A 83 1.72 -10.68 -3.00
N MET A 84 0.72 -11.26 -3.68
CA MET A 84 -0.59 -11.55 -3.06
C MET A 84 -0.49 -12.65 -1.98
N ASN A 85 0.48 -13.55 -2.09
CA ASN A 85 0.77 -14.54 -1.06
C ASN A 85 1.47 -13.95 0.17
N LYS A 86 2.38 -12.99 -0.03
CA LYS A 86 3.16 -12.35 1.04
C LYS A 86 2.42 -11.23 1.75
N TYR A 87 1.69 -10.38 1.01
CA TYR A 87 1.02 -9.21 1.53
C TYR A 87 -0.45 -9.50 1.82
N LYS A 88 -0.81 -9.49 3.11
CA LYS A 88 -2.16 -9.74 3.61
C LYS A 88 -2.84 -8.42 3.92
N PHE A 89 -3.90 -8.12 3.19
CA PHE A 89 -4.64 -6.87 3.36
C PHE A 89 -5.83 -7.08 4.30
N ARG A 90 -5.93 -6.22 5.31
CA ARG A 90 -7.07 -6.19 6.24
C ARG A 90 -7.71 -4.80 6.20
N SER A 91 -8.92 -4.73 5.66
CA SER A 91 -9.76 -3.53 5.75
C SER A 91 -10.55 -3.57 7.05
N LEU A 92 -10.38 -2.57 7.91
CA LEU A 92 -11.14 -2.47 9.16
C LEU A 92 -12.56 -1.93 8.95
N GLY A 93 -12.88 -1.47 7.75
CA GLY A 93 -14.19 -0.91 7.42
C GLY A 93 -14.74 -1.49 6.13
N THR A 94 -15.63 -0.74 5.48
CA THR A 94 -16.39 -1.22 4.32
C THR A 94 -15.73 -0.92 2.97
N TYR A 95 -14.54 -0.30 2.97
CA TYR A 95 -13.82 0.00 1.73
C TYR A 95 -13.34 -1.29 1.04
N LYS A 96 -13.76 -1.48 -0.22
CA LYS A 96 -13.37 -2.58 -1.09
C LYS A 96 -12.12 -2.19 -1.90
N TYR A 97 -10.95 -2.67 -1.47
CA TYR A 97 -9.65 -2.27 -2.01
C TYR A 97 -9.18 -3.12 -3.18
N GLU A 98 -9.75 -4.32 -3.35
CA GLU A 98 -9.23 -5.41 -4.18
C GLU A 98 -9.13 -5.01 -5.66
N ARG A 99 -10.16 -4.33 -6.18
CA ARG A 99 -10.17 -3.85 -7.57
C ARG A 99 -9.06 -2.83 -7.81
N THR A 100 -8.96 -1.83 -6.94
CA THR A 100 -7.95 -0.77 -6.99
C THR A 100 -6.54 -1.35 -6.89
N LEU A 101 -6.32 -2.29 -5.97
CA LEU A 101 -5.04 -2.97 -5.78
C LEU A 101 -4.66 -3.80 -7.01
N SER A 102 -5.60 -4.60 -7.54
CA SER A 102 -5.34 -5.42 -8.72
C SER A 102 -4.99 -4.57 -9.95
N GLU A 103 -5.65 -3.42 -10.12
CA GLU A 103 -5.34 -2.46 -11.17
C GLU A 103 -3.93 -1.86 -11.00
N ALA A 104 -3.55 -1.48 -9.78
CA ALA A 104 -2.21 -0.97 -9.49
C ALA A 104 -1.12 -2.02 -9.78
N ILE A 105 -1.30 -3.26 -9.32
CA ILE A 105 -0.37 -4.37 -9.59
C ILE A 105 -0.20 -4.57 -11.10
N GLN A 106 -1.30 -4.58 -11.86
CA GLN A 106 -1.26 -4.75 -13.31
C GLN A 106 -0.50 -3.60 -14.00
N ARG A 107 -0.68 -2.35 -13.55
CA ARG A 107 0.04 -1.18 -14.08
C ARG A 107 1.54 -1.26 -13.80
N ILE A 108 1.94 -1.67 -12.59
CA ILE A 108 3.37 -1.87 -12.24
C ILE A 108 4.00 -2.90 -13.18
N LEU A 109 3.38 -4.08 -13.30
CA LEU A 109 3.96 -5.19 -14.07
C LEU A 109 4.00 -4.91 -15.58
N ARG A 110 3.00 -4.22 -16.14
CA ARG A 110 3.00 -3.81 -17.56
C ARG A 110 4.17 -2.88 -17.91
N ASN A 111 4.46 -1.92 -17.04
CA ASN A 111 5.55 -0.97 -17.26
C ASN A 111 6.92 -1.65 -17.19
N ASN A 112 7.05 -2.74 -16.44
CA ASN A 112 8.29 -3.52 -16.38
C ASN A 112 8.51 -4.40 -17.61
N THR A 113 7.43 -4.86 -18.27
CA THR A 113 7.52 -5.67 -19.50
C THR A 113 7.71 -4.85 -20.78
N ALA A 114 7.59 -3.52 -20.71
CA ALA A 114 7.68 -2.62 -21.87
C ALA A 114 9.13 -2.25 -22.24
N ILE A 115 10.13 -2.77 -21.51
CA ILE A 115 11.54 -2.69 -21.88
C ILE A 115 11.97 -4.12 -22.22
N GLY A 116 11.77 -4.50 -23.47
CA GLY A 116 12.21 -5.76 -24.08
C GLY A 116 12.55 -5.52 -25.54
#